data_AF-A0A8H9C3F0-F1
#
_entry.id   AF-A0A8H9C3F0-F1
#
_cell.length_a   1.000
_cell.length_b   1.000
_cell.length_c   1.000
_cell.angle_alpha   90.00
_cell.angle_beta   90.00
_cell.angle_gamma   90.00
#
_symmetry.space_group_name_H-M   'P 1'
#
loop_
_entity.id
_entity.type
_entity.pdbx_description
1 polymer ?
#
loop_
_entity_poly.entity_id
_entity_poly.type
_entity_poly.pdbx_seq_one_letter_code
_entity_poly.pdbx_strand_id
1 'polypeptide(L)'
;MVDDLAEAVIAAREMAAEARRVPEFKGRLAAEEEERHWGRLASCCAGDAARLVLVTQTRFAGHPLLEEGIRLREELQGHFERAHARHTELRRKGIRISFN
;
A
#
# COMPACT_ATOMS: atom_id res chain seq x y z
N MET A 1 17.07 0.53 -22.97
CA MET A 1 15.94 -0.26 -22.45
C MET A 1 16.00 -0.07 -20.95
N VAL A 2 15.06 0.68 -20.41
CA VAL A 2 15.02 0.95 -18.97
C VAL A 2 14.63 -0.36 -18.27
N ASP A 3 15.24 -0.63 -17.12
CA ASP A 3 15.03 -1.86 -16.38
C ASP A 3 13.69 -1.78 -15.62
N ASP A 4 12.61 -2.21 -16.27
CA ASP A 4 11.23 -2.14 -15.76
C ASP A 4 11.10 -2.73 -14.33
N LEU A 5 11.84 -3.80 -14.03
CA LEU A 5 11.79 -4.42 -12.70
C LEU A 5 12.53 -3.58 -11.67
N ALA A 6 13.69 -3.01 -12.01
CA ALA A 6 14.39 -2.10 -11.11
C ALA A 6 13.55 -0.86 -10.78
N GLU A 7 12.87 -0.26 -11.76
CA GLU A 7 11.97 0.88 -11.53
C GLU A 7 10.82 0.50 -10.59
N ALA A 8 10.18 -0.65 -10.83
CA ALA A 8 9.09 -1.14 -9.97
C ALA A 8 9.57 -1.41 -8.53
N VAL A 9 10.77 -1.96 -8.36
CA VAL A 9 11.38 -2.20 -7.04
C VAL A 9 11.71 -0.89 -6.32
N ILE A 10 12.22 0.12 -7.03
CA ILE A 10 12.50 1.44 -6.44
C ILE A 10 11.21 2.08 -5.93
N ALA A 11 10.16 2.14 -6.75
CA ALA A 11 8.87 2.68 -6.34
C ALA A 11 8.28 1.90 -5.14
N ALA A 12 8.37 0.57 -5.17
CA ALA A 12 7.88 -0.27 -4.09
C ALA A 12 8.63 -0.06 -2.77
N ARG A 13 9.94 0.21 -2.79
CA ARG A 13 10.72 0.54 -1.59
C ARG A 13 10.24 1.83 -0.95
N GLU A 14 10.03 2.86 -1.76
CA GLU A 14 9.54 4.16 -1.29
C GLU A 14 8.16 4.02 -0.64
N MET A 15 7.26 3.31 -1.31
CA MET A 15 5.91 3.05 -0.79
C MET A 15 5.94 2.17 0.47
N ALA A 16 6.77 1.13 0.53
CA ALA A 16 6.90 0.31 1.74
C ALA A 16 7.43 1.13 2.92
N ALA A 17 8.39 2.03 2.68
CA ALA A 17 8.90 2.94 3.70
C ALA A 17 7.82 3.93 4.20
N GLU A 18 7.00 4.50 3.31
CA GLU A 18 5.85 5.33 3.69
C GLU A 18 4.80 4.51 4.46
N ALA A 19 4.49 3.28 4.01
CA ALA A 19 3.47 2.43 4.61
C ALA A 19 3.82 1.93 6.03
N ARG A 20 5.11 1.91 6.39
CA ARG A 20 5.58 1.63 7.75
C ARG A 20 5.37 2.82 8.70
N ARG A 21 5.15 4.03 8.17
CA ARG A 21 4.93 5.25 8.95
C ARG A 21 3.44 5.53 9.06
N VAL A 22 2.82 5.08 10.14
CA VAL A 22 1.44 5.45 10.46
C VAL A 22 1.47 6.74 11.29
N PRO A 23 0.85 7.84 10.83
CA PRO A 23 0.83 9.10 11.57
C PRO A 23 -0.14 9.02 12.76
N GLU A 24 0.08 9.88 13.75
CA GLU A 24 -0.90 10.11 14.82
C GLU A 24 -1.96 11.10 14.35
N PHE A 25 -3.24 10.78 14.55
CA PHE A 25 -4.36 11.65 14.20
C PHE A 25 -4.91 12.34 15.46
N LYS A 26 -4.90 13.67 15.50
CA LYS A 26 -5.32 14.48 16.67
C LYS A 26 -6.17 15.66 16.23
N GLY A 27 -7.14 16.04 17.06
CA GLY A 27 -7.99 17.22 16.84
C GLY A 27 -9.37 16.89 16.29
N ARG A 28 -10.13 17.94 15.93
CA ARG A 28 -11.56 17.85 15.62
C ARG A 28 -11.87 17.04 14.35
N LEU A 29 -10.95 16.99 13.38
CA LEU A 29 -11.10 16.26 12.12
C LEU A 29 -10.34 14.93 12.09
N ALA A 30 -9.80 14.48 13.22
CA ALA A 30 -8.90 13.33 13.29
C ALA A 30 -9.47 12.06 12.64
N ALA A 31 -10.77 11.78 12.82
CA ALA A 31 -11.40 10.59 12.24
C ALA A 31 -11.53 10.66 10.71
N GLU A 32 -11.75 11.85 10.15
CA GLU A 32 -11.83 12.06 8.70
C GLU A 32 -10.44 12.03 8.06
N GLU A 33 -9.45 12.66 8.70
CA GLU A 33 -8.05 12.60 8.28
C GLU A 33 -7.50 11.17 8.33
N GLU A 34 -7.86 10.42 9.38
CA GLU A 34 -7.53 9.01 9.52
C GLU A 34 -8.16 8.18 8.38
N GLU A 35 -9.45 8.37 8.12
CA GLU A 35 -10.17 7.67 7.03
C GLU A 35 -9.52 7.95 5.66
N ARG A 36 -9.26 9.22 5.33
CA ARG A 36 -8.59 9.59 4.08
C ARG A 36 -7.18 9.01 3.97
N HIS A 37 -6.41 9.03 5.07
CA HIS A 37 -5.06 8.48 5.09
C HIS A 37 -5.07 6.98 4.78
N TRP A 38 -5.90 6.19 5.47
CA TRP A 38 -5.98 4.75 5.24
C TRP A 38 -6.52 4.41 3.84
N GLY A 39 -7.47 5.19 3.32
CA GLY A 39 -7.97 5.03 1.95
C GLY A 39 -6.87 5.25 0.90
N ARG A 40 -6.10 6.34 1.03
CA ARG A 40 -4.94 6.62 0.17
C ARG A 40 -3.89 5.51 0.28
N LEU A 41 -3.53 5.13 1.50
CA LEU A 41 -2.51 4.11 1.74
C LEU A 41 -2.89 2.76 1.11
N ALA A 42 -4.15 2.34 1.26
CA ALA A 42 -4.65 1.12 0.62
C ALA A 42 -4.52 1.21 -0.91
N SER A 43 -4.94 2.32 -1.51
CA SER A 43 -4.87 2.48 -2.97
C SER A 43 -3.43 2.46 -3.51
N CYS A 44 -2.50 3.15 -2.84
CA CYS A 44 -1.11 3.23 -3.29
C CYS A 44 -0.41 1.86 -3.14
N CYS A 45 -0.54 1.21 -1.98
CA CYS A 45 0.03 -0.12 -1.75
C CYS A 45 -0.48 -1.15 -2.77
N ALA A 46 -1.77 -1.14 -3.09
CA ALA A 46 -2.33 -2.03 -4.12
C ALA A 46 -1.73 -1.74 -5.51
N GLY A 47 -1.56 -0.47 -5.87
CA GLY A 47 -0.97 -0.07 -7.14
C GLY A 47 0.48 -0.54 -7.30
N ASP A 48 1.32 -0.32 -6.30
CA ASP A 48 2.74 -0.71 -6.36
C ASP A 48 2.95 -2.22 -6.21
N ALA A 49 2.12 -2.91 -5.41
CA ALA A 49 2.11 -4.38 -5.39
C ALA A 49 1.71 -4.98 -6.75
N ALA A 50 0.73 -4.36 -7.43
CA ALA A 50 0.31 -4.78 -8.77
C ALA A 50 1.41 -4.56 -9.81
N ARG A 51 2.17 -3.46 -9.73
CA ARG A 51 3.34 -3.22 -10.60
C ARG A 51 4.40 -4.30 -10.42
N LEU A 52 4.59 -4.80 -9.21
CA LEU A 52 5.51 -5.92 -8.94
C LEU A 52 5.01 -7.28 -9.45
N VAL A 53 3.89 -7.37 -10.19
CA VAL A 53 3.54 -8.59 -10.93
C VAL A 53 4.64 -9.02 -11.91
N LEU A 54 5.55 -8.11 -12.29
CA LEU A 54 6.74 -8.42 -13.08
C LEU A 54 7.57 -9.58 -12.52
N VAL A 55 7.62 -9.76 -11.19
CA VAL A 55 8.40 -10.84 -10.56
C VAL A 55 7.90 -12.24 -10.89
N THR A 56 6.68 -12.38 -11.43
CA THR A 56 6.15 -13.68 -11.87
C THR A 56 6.49 -13.99 -13.32
N GLN A 57 7.06 -13.04 -14.07
CA GLN A 57 7.38 -13.22 -15.48
C GLN A 57 8.74 -13.90 -15.62
N THR A 58 8.79 -14.97 -16.43
CA THR A 58 9.99 -15.78 -16.65
C THR A 58 11.20 -14.99 -17.17
N ARG A 59 10.96 -13.89 -17.89
CA ARG A 59 12.02 -12.99 -18.40
C ARG A 59 12.86 -12.35 -17.29
N PHE A 60 12.38 -12.30 -16.05
CA PHE A 60 13.11 -11.74 -14.91
C PHE A 60 13.68 -12.80 -13.96
N ALA A 61 13.63 -14.10 -14.29
CA ALA A 61 14.06 -15.18 -13.41
C ALA A 61 15.53 -15.10 -12.96
N GLY A 62 16.40 -14.45 -13.74
CA GLY A 62 17.81 -14.21 -13.39
C GLY A 62 18.11 -12.79 -12.88
N HIS A 63 17.08 -11.98 -12.63
CA HIS A 63 17.26 -10.58 -12.27
C HIS A 63 17.75 -10.45 -10.81
N PRO A 64 18.79 -9.64 -10.51
CA PRO A 64 19.35 -9.54 -9.17
C PRO A 64 18.35 -9.03 -8.11
N LEU A 65 17.30 -8.32 -8.53
CA LEU A 65 16.26 -7.79 -7.63
C LEU A 65 15.01 -8.67 -7.52
N LEU A 66 14.99 -9.87 -8.13
CA LEU A 66 13.78 -10.70 -8.18
C LEU A 66 13.25 -11.04 -6.77
N GLU A 67 14.11 -11.59 -5.92
CA GLU A 67 13.76 -11.96 -4.54
C GLU A 67 13.33 -10.77 -3.68
N GLU A 68 13.92 -9.60 -3.93
CA GLU A 68 13.50 -8.38 -3.25
C GLU A 68 12.13 -7.92 -3.74
N GLY A 69 11.88 -7.95 -5.05
CA GLY A 69 10.57 -7.63 -5.62
C GLY A 69 9.47 -8.55 -5.09
N ILE A 70 9.73 -9.85 -4.92
CA ILE A 70 8.77 -10.80 -4.33
C ILE A 70 8.42 -10.37 -2.90
N ARG A 71 9.44 -10.14 -2.06
CA ARG A 71 9.24 -9.72 -0.67
C ARG A 71 8.52 -8.38 -0.56
N LEU A 72 8.88 -7.40 -1.39
CA LEU A 72 8.21 -6.09 -1.41
C LEU A 72 6.75 -6.22 -1.85
N ARG A 73 6.46 -7.08 -2.82
CA ARG A 73 5.09 -7.34 -3.27
C ARG A 73 4.24 -7.90 -2.14
N GLU A 74 4.76 -8.89 -1.41
CA GLU A 74 4.08 -9.47 -0.24
C GLU A 74 3.90 -8.45 0.88
N GLU A 75 4.92 -7.66 1.17
CA GLU A 75 4.85 -6.60 2.18
C GLU A 75 3.77 -5.55 1.84
N LEU A 76 3.79 -5.02 0.61
CA LEU A 76 2.81 -4.03 0.15
C LEU A 76 1.38 -4.61 0.13
N GLN A 77 1.22 -5.88 -0.26
CA GLN A 77 -0.08 -6.57 -0.17
C GLN A 77 -0.58 -6.62 1.29
N GLY A 78 0.29 -6.96 2.25
CA GLY A 78 -0.06 -6.94 3.67
C GLY A 78 -0.40 -5.54 4.19
N HIS A 79 0.28 -4.49 3.72
CA HIS A 79 -0.09 -3.11 4.04
C HIS A 79 -1.44 -2.72 3.45
N PHE A 80 -1.72 -3.09 2.21
CA PHE A 80 -3.02 -2.89 1.56
C PHE A 80 -4.15 -3.51 2.38
N GLU A 81 -4.02 -4.78 2.76
CA GLU A 81 -5.07 -5.50 3.50
C GLU A 81 -5.38 -4.84 4.84
N ARG A 82 -4.35 -4.45 5.60
CA ARG A 82 -4.53 -3.71 6.86
C ARG A 82 -5.18 -2.35 6.65
N ALA A 83 -4.70 -1.59 5.68
CA ALA A 83 -5.21 -0.25 5.39
C ALA A 83 -6.66 -0.30 4.91
N HIS A 84 -7.00 -1.25 4.04
CA HIS A 84 -8.35 -1.45 3.52
C HIS A 84 -9.33 -1.86 4.63
N ALA A 85 -8.93 -2.76 5.52
CA ALA A 85 -9.73 -3.17 6.67
C ALA A 85 -10.04 -1.98 7.58
N ARG A 86 -9.01 -1.17 7.91
CA ARG A 86 -9.18 0.01 8.77
C ARG A 86 -10.02 1.10 8.11
N HIS A 87 -9.79 1.40 6.83
CA HIS A 87 -10.61 2.33 6.06
C HIS A 87 -12.09 1.94 6.06
N THR A 88 -12.37 0.65 5.83
CA THR A 88 -13.73 0.09 5.84
C THR A 88 -14.37 0.19 7.22
N GLU A 89 -13.62 -0.09 8.28
CA GLU A 89 -14.09 0.03 9.67
C GLU A 89 -14.51 1.48 9.97
N LEU A 90 -13.67 2.46 9.63
CA LEU A 90 -13.93 3.88 9.85
C LEU A 90 -15.15 4.36 9.05
N ARG A 91 -15.27 3.99 7.77
CA ARG A 91 -16.46 4.31 6.96
C ARG A 91 -17.74 3.75 7.57
N ARG A 92 -17.72 2.50 8.06
CA ARG A 92 -18.89 1.89 8.73
C ARG A 92 -19.28 2.64 10.00
N LYS A 93 -18.31 3.08 10.80
CA LYS A 93 -18.57 3.89 12.01
C LYS A 93 -19.12 5.27 11.66
N GLY A 94 -18.55 5.94 10.66
CA GLY A 94 -19.04 7.24 10.18
C GLY A 94 -20.48 7.17 9.69
N ILE A 95 -20.81 6.14 8.89
CA ILE A 95 -22.17 5.89 8.41
C ILE A 95 -23.16 5.72 9.58
N ARG A 96 -22.79 4.98 10.64
CA ARG A 96 -23.66 4.78 11.82
C ARG A 96 -23.93 6.06 12.61
N ILE A 97 -22.97 6.98 12.69
CA ILE A 97 -23.14 8.24 13.43
C ILE A 97 -24.05 9.20 12.64
N SER A 98 -24.02 9.15 11.30
CA SER A 98 -24.85 10.01 10.43
C SER A 98 -26.32 9.60 10.29
N PHE A 99 -26.74 8.44 10.83
CA PHE A 99 -28.13 7.96 10.74
C PHE A 99 -28.98 8.25 11.99
N ASN A 100 -28.52 9.12 12.90
CA ASN A 100 -29.28 9.59 14.06
C ASN A 100 -29.74 11.03 13.92
#